data_AF-A0A9P9RR90-F1
#
_entry.id   AF-A0A9P9RR90-F1
#
_cell.length_a   1.000
_cell.length_b   1.000
_cell.length_c   1.000
_cell.angle_alpha   90.00
_cell.angle_beta   90.00
_cell.angle_gamma   90.00
#
_symmetry.space_group_name_H-M   'P 1'
#
loop_
_entity.id
_entity.type
_entity.pdbx_description
1 polymer ?
#
loop_
_entity_poly.entity_id
_entity_poly.type
_entity_poly.pdbx_seq_one_letter_code
_entity_poly.pdbx_strand_id
1 'polypeptide(L)'
;MPLSKTRSLRLLLFACVAVVSSILLYAVFILKAWHLRLLPFTALRTDGLPMTCPTTCDKMADAANNTPVADTLCVALVLTLGIPATLTYISNLSEWSFDKSRDARDYTLTADQCNTAFPGLYAEIDGAVAYRKKIGRLAPEDVDISLSKQGLVRALIADQQLYVIQETVSGSEYDSPRALAILHAIHRAMITSAARLPDIEFSFSVSDIADEQHLGQPVWALARTPSKQERWLMSDFGYWSWPLDLVGGYDQIRLEIADIEIDISEKKPQVVWRGAVKTNKFRRDLIKVTNGKTWADVKGIAWQDATELKAQDHGKAISIPEHCLYQFLIQTKGHSYSGRGKYLQNCNSVVIIPKRNWIEPHHSLLKSGENFVEVKEDFSDLEETILSLLADPTKAR
;
A
#
# COMPACT_ATOMS: atom_id res chain seq x y z
N MET A 1 -18.35 47.14 -21.18
CA MET A 1 -17.86 46.19 -22.21
C MET A 1 -17.54 44.84 -21.56
N PRO A 2 -17.97 43.70 -22.14
CA PRO A 2 -18.17 42.41 -21.46
C PRO A 2 -17.05 41.38 -21.75
N LEU A 3 -15.78 41.76 -21.56
CA LEU A 3 -14.63 40.92 -21.93
C LEU A 3 -14.24 39.87 -20.87
N SER A 4 -14.66 40.00 -19.60
CA SER A 4 -14.28 39.04 -18.55
C SER A 4 -15.12 37.75 -18.56
N LYS A 5 -16.43 37.84 -18.84
CA LYS A 5 -17.34 36.67 -18.87
C LYS A 5 -17.03 35.72 -20.03
N THR A 6 -16.68 36.23 -21.20
CA THR A 6 -16.34 35.41 -22.38
C THR A 6 -14.99 34.70 -22.23
N ARG A 7 -14.01 35.32 -21.55
CA ARG A 7 -12.72 34.68 -21.27
C ARG A 7 -12.87 33.53 -20.25
N SER A 8 -13.65 33.76 -19.19
CA SER A 8 -13.97 32.73 -18.18
C SER A 8 -14.73 31.55 -18.78
N LEU A 9 -15.73 31.80 -19.65
CA LEU A 9 -16.48 30.73 -20.31
C LEU A 9 -15.62 29.91 -21.28
N ARG A 10 -14.71 30.54 -22.03
CA ARG A 10 -13.75 29.84 -22.91
C ARG A 10 -12.78 28.97 -22.11
N LEU A 11 -12.22 29.50 -21.01
CA LEU A 11 -11.36 28.74 -20.10
C LEU A 11 -12.08 27.52 -19.52
N LEU A 12 -13.34 27.69 -19.09
CA LEU A 12 -14.17 26.58 -18.59
C LEU A 12 -14.40 25.53 -19.68
N LEU A 13 -14.71 25.96 -20.91
CA LEU A 13 -14.97 25.06 -22.04
C LEU A 13 -13.72 24.26 -22.42
N PHE A 14 -12.56 24.91 -22.53
CA PHE A 14 -11.29 24.23 -22.84
C PHE A 14 -10.84 23.28 -21.72
N ALA A 15 -11.04 23.66 -20.45
CA ALA A 15 -10.77 22.78 -19.31
C ALA A 15 -11.68 21.54 -19.32
N CYS A 16 -13.00 21.73 -19.53
CA CYS A 16 -13.94 20.61 -19.67
C CYS A 16 -13.58 19.71 -20.86
N VAL A 17 -13.22 20.28 -22.02
CA VAL A 17 -12.82 19.50 -23.20
C VAL A 17 -11.53 18.72 -22.94
N ALA A 18 -10.53 19.28 -22.25
CA ALA A 18 -9.28 18.56 -21.96
C ALA A 18 -9.50 17.36 -21.02
N VAL A 19 -10.33 17.52 -19.98
CA VAL A 19 -10.68 16.44 -19.04
C VAL A 19 -11.50 15.37 -19.73
N VAL A 20 -12.58 15.76 -20.43
CA VAL A 20 -13.49 14.82 -21.11
C VAL A 20 -12.79 14.11 -22.26
N SER A 21 -11.95 14.81 -23.03
CA SER A 21 -11.21 14.21 -24.16
C SER A 21 -10.19 13.20 -23.67
N SER A 22 -9.46 13.49 -22.59
CA SER A 22 -8.50 12.55 -22.01
C SER A 22 -9.20 11.27 -21.55
N ILE A 23 -10.29 11.38 -20.77
CA ILE A 23 -11.04 10.23 -20.27
C ILE A 23 -11.63 9.39 -21.42
N LEU A 24 -12.25 10.04 -22.42
CA LEU A 24 -12.85 9.35 -23.56
C LEU A 24 -11.80 8.70 -24.46
N LEU A 25 -10.66 9.35 -24.72
CA LEU A 25 -9.58 8.77 -25.51
C LEU A 25 -9.04 7.50 -24.83
N TYR A 26 -8.73 7.55 -23.53
CA TYR A 26 -8.24 6.38 -22.82
C TYR A 26 -9.29 5.26 -22.74
N ALA A 27 -10.56 5.58 -22.48
CA ALA A 27 -11.64 4.58 -22.49
C ALA A 27 -11.82 3.93 -23.87
N VAL A 28 -11.80 4.72 -24.95
CA VAL A 28 -11.90 4.21 -26.33
C VAL A 28 -10.66 3.39 -26.71
N PHE A 29 -9.46 3.79 -26.29
CA PHE A 29 -8.24 3.00 -26.50
C PHE A 29 -8.30 1.67 -25.75
N ILE A 30 -8.76 1.65 -24.50
CA ILE A 30 -8.92 0.42 -23.70
C ILE A 30 -9.94 -0.51 -24.37
N LEU A 31 -11.11 0.01 -24.75
CA LEU A 31 -12.18 -0.76 -25.39
C LEU A 31 -11.77 -1.28 -26.78
N LYS A 32 -11.08 -0.47 -27.59
CA LYS A 32 -10.56 -0.89 -28.91
C LYS A 32 -9.43 -1.91 -28.78
N ALA A 33 -8.52 -1.74 -27.82
CA ALA A 33 -7.47 -2.72 -27.54
C ALA A 33 -8.04 -4.05 -27.03
N TRP A 34 -9.14 -4.01 -26.27
CA TRP A 34 -9.90 -5.19 -25.85
C TRP A 34 -10.47 -5.97 -27.04
N HIS A 35 -10.98 -5.29 -28.07
CA HIS A 35 -11.47 -5.94 -29.30
C HIS A 35 -10.35 -6.53 -30.18
N LEU A 36 -9.09 -6.12 -30.01
CA LEU A 36 -7.93 -6.59 -30.79
C LEU A 36 -7.20 -7.78 -30.13
N ARG A 37 -7.52 -8.15 -28.88
CA ARG A 37 -6.92 -9.30 -28.18
C ARG A 37 -7.96 -10.35 -27.82
N LEU A 38 -8.52 -11.01 -28.83
CA LEU A 38 -9.11 -12.34 -28.70
C LEU A 38 -8.33 -13.35 -29.55
N LEU A 39 -7.25 -13.86 -28.96
CA LEU A 39 -6.71 -15.20 -29.20
C LEU A 39 -6.54 -15.86 -27.82
N PRO A 40 -6.83 -17.16 -27.68
CA PRO A 40 -7.68 -17.63 -26.59
C PRO A 40 -6.91 -17.84 -25.28
N PHE A 41 -7.45 -17.26 -24.20
CA PHE A 41 -7.27 -17.78 -22.85
C PHE A 41 -8.02 -19.11 -22.75
N THR A 42 -7.35 -20.22 -23.04
CA THR A 42 -7.86 -21.56 -22.70
C THR A 42 -7.63 -21.82 -21.22
N ALA A 43 -8.68 -22.36 -20.60
CA ALA A 43 -8.75 -22.95 -19.25
C ALA A 43 -9.08 -21.99 -18.10
N LEU A 44 -10.37 -21.72 -17.93
CA LEU A 44 -11.05 -21.94 -16.64
C LEU A 44 -12.43 -22.54 -16.95
N ARG A 45 -12.48 -23.87 -16.88
CA ARG A 45 -13.68 -24.68 -16.96
C ARG A 45 -14.38 -24.58 -15.61
N THR A 46 -15.53 -23.94 -15.56
CA THR A 46 -16.50 -24.13 -14.48
C THR A 46 -17.73 -24.78 -15.08
N ASP A 47 -17.82 -26.10 -14.90
CA ASP A 47 -19.03 -26.84 -15.16
C ASP A 47 -20.02 -26.59 -14.01
N GLY A 48 -21.21 -26.09 -14.35
CA GLY A 48 -22.46 -26.38 -13.63
C GLY A 48 -22.92 -25.40 -12.53
N LEU A 49 -23.81 -24.46 -12.88
CA LEU A 49 -25.18 -24.33 -12.35
C LEU A 49 -25.91 -23.12 -13.02
N PRO A 50 -27.22 -23.21 -13.33
CA PRO A 50 -27.90 -22.24 -14.17
C PRO A 50 -28.49 -21.08 -13.34
N MET A 51 -28.13 -19.84 -13.66
CA MET A 51 -28.90 -18.66 -13.26
C MET A 51 -29.86 -18.28 -14.38
N THR A 52 -31.15 -18.48 -14.15
CA THR A 52 -32.23 -17.92 -14.94
C THR A 52 -32.36 -16.42 -14.63
N CYS A 53 -32.30 -15.59 -15.67
CA CYS A 53 -32.54 -14.15 -15.60
C CYS A 53 -33.99 -13.90 -16.07
N PRO A 54 -34.89 -13.28 -15.28
CA PRO A 54 -36.20 -12.91 -15.77
C PRO A 54 -36.10 -11.66 -16.65
N THR A 55 -36.34 -11.87 -17.94
CA THR A 55 -36.71 -10.86 -18.91
C THR A 55 -38.05 -10.22 -18.55
N THR A 56 -38.09 -8.90 -18.34
CA THR A 56 -39.20 -8.04 -18.78
C THR A 56 -38.73 -6.59 -18.87
N CYS A 57 -38.08 -6.26 -19.98
CA CYS A 57 -38.26 -4.95 -20.61
C CYS A 57 -39.34 -5.16 -21.67
N ASP A 58 -40.53 -4.60 -21.48
CA ASP A 58 -41.32 -3.99 -22.54
C ASP A 58 -42.64 -3.44 -22.00
N LYS A 59 -43.05 -2.32 -22.61
CA LYS A 59 -44.34 -1.60 -22.52
C LYS A 59 -44.41 -0.51 -21.45
N MET A 60 -44.22 0.74 -21.85
CA MET A 60 -45.29 1.59 -22.39
C MET A 60 -44.72 2.96 -22.79
N ALA A 61 -44.80 3.26 -24.07
CA ALA A 61 -44.70 4.61 -24.60
C ALA A 61 -46.09 5.30 -24.54
N ASP A 62 -46.02 6.63 -24.51
CA ASP A 62 -47.04 7.61 -24.89
C ASP A 62 -48.24 7.86 -23.96
N ALA A 63 -48.16 8.98 -23.24
CA ALA A 63 -49.22 10.00 -23.24
C ALA A 63 -48.64 11.37 -22.85
N ALA A 64 -48.50 12.24 -23.84
CA ALA A 64 -48.26 13.66 -23.65
C ALA A 64 -49.50 14.32 -23.01
N ASN A 65 -49.31 15.14 -21.99
CA ASN A 65 -50.18 16.29 -21.76
C ASN A 65 -49.46 17.41 -20.99
N ASN A 66 -49.43 18.58 -21.63
CA ASN A 66 -48.95 19.84 -21.08
C ASN A 66 -49.94 20.40 -20.07
N THR A 67 -49.47 20.88 -18.91
CA THR A 67 -49.88 22.17 -18.32
C THR A 67 -48.93 22.54 -17.17
N PRO A 68 -48.55 23.82 -17.01
CA PRO A 68 -47.64 24.27 -15.97
C PRO A 68 -48.41 24.70 -14.72
N VAL A 69 -47.99 24.25 -13.53
CA VAL A 69 -48.46 24.83 -12.27
C VAL A 69 -47.25 25.25 -11.46
N ALA A 70 -47.18 26.54 -11.20
CA ALA A 70 -46.20 27.20 -10.37
C ALA A 70 -46.40 26.89 -8.88
N ASP A 71 -45.29 26.98 -8.16
CA ASP A 71 -45.14 27.47 -6.79
C ASP A 71 -45.92 26.83 -5.63
N THR A 72 -45.14 26.70 -4.55
CA THR A 72 -45.50 26.75 -3.12
C THR A 72 -45.65 25.42 -2.37
N LEU A 73 -44.85 25.33 -1.29
CA LEU A 73 -44.99 24.49 -0.09
C LEU A 73 -44.59 23.01 -0.13
N CYS A 74 -43.36 22.74 0.34
CA CYS A 74 -43.17 21.81 1.46
C CYS A 74 -41.80 22.05 2.14
N VAL A 75 -41.66 23.20 2.80
CA VAL A 75 -40.76 23.36 3.95
C VAL A 75 -41.66 23.37 5.17
N ALA A 76 -41.83 22.22 5.82
CA ALA A 76 -42.20 22.09 7.24
C ALA A 76 -42.46 20.62 7.59
N LEU A 77 -41.43 19.91 8.06
CA LEU A 77 -41.51 19.14 9.32
C LEU A 77 -40.10 18.64 9.74
N VAL A 78 -39.25 19.55 10.20
CA VAL A 78 -38.10 19.19 11.06
C VAL A 78 -38.10 20.15 12.25
N LEU A 79 -39.15 20.06 13.07
CA LEU A 79 -39.22 20.74 14.36
C LEU A 79 -40.02 19.89 15.36
N THR A 80 -39.55 18.67 15.63
CA THR A 80 -39.78 18.00 16.91
C THR A 80 -38.60 17.07 17.15
N LEU A 81 -37.85 17.35 18.24
CA LEU A 81 -36.57 16.76 18.67
C LEU A 81 -35.34 17.44 18.06
N GLY A 82 -34.94 18.54 18.68
CA GLY A 82 -33.69 19.26 18.42
C GLY A 82 -32.47 18.42 18.80
N ILE A 83 -32.12 17.46 17.95
CA ILE A 83 -30.80 16.86 17.92
C ILE A 83 -29.98 17.74 16.96
N PRO A 84 -29.01 18.54 17.43
CA PRO A 84 -28.15 19.27 16.53
C PRO A 84 -27.39 18.25 15.66
N ALA A 85 -27.18 18.54 14.37
CA ALA A 85 -26.47 17.64 13.45
C ALA A 85 -25.08 17.20 13.96
N THR A 86 -24.51 17.95 14.91
CA THR A 86 -23.32 17.58 15.68
C THR A 86 -23.52 16.37 16.59
N LEU A 87 -24.68 16.20 17.24
CA LEU A 87 -24.96 15.02 18.07
C LEU A 87 -25.12 13.74 17.24
N THR A 88 -25.71 13.82 16.05
CA THR A 88 -25.88 12.67 15.14
C THR A 88 -24.55 12.21 14.51
N TYR A 89 -23.64 13.16 14.26
CA TYR A 89 -22.28 12.85 13.80
C TYR A 89 -21.43 12.22 14.91
N ILE A 90 -21.54 12.74 16.14
CA ILE A 90 -20.86 12.19 17.32
C ILE A 90 -21.41 10.79 17.67
N SER A 91 -22.72 10.53 17.51
CA SER A 91 -23.31 9.20 17.76
C SER A 91 -22.83 8.16 16.74
N ASN A 92 -22.67 8.51 15.47
CA ASN A 92 -22.21 7.57 14.43
C ASN A 92 -20.73 7.16 14.56
N LEU A 93 -19.87 8.03 15.11
CA LEU A 93 -18.50 7.65 15.43
C LEU A 93 -18.43 6.71 16.64
N SER A 94 -19.42 6.74 17.54
CA SER A 94 -19.45 5.88 18.73
C SER A 94 -19.84 4.41 18.44
N GLU A 95 -20.43 4.13 17.27
CA GLU A 95 -20.82 2.76 16.85
C GLU A 95 -19.97 2.17 15.72
N TRP A 96 -19.11 2.96 15.06
CA TRP A 96 -18.30 2.45 13.95
C TRP A 96 -17.08 1.68 14.46
N SER A 97 -16.90 0.46 13.97
CA SER A 97 -15.69 -0.34 14.13
C SER A 97 -15.20 -0.85 12.79
N PHE A 98 -13.88 -0.95 12.64
CA PHE A 98 -13.26 -1.49 11.44
C PHE A 98 -13.68 -2.94 11.21
N ASP A 99 -14.25 -3.21 10.05
CA ASP A 99 -14.56 -4.55 9.58
C ASP A 99 -13.69 -4.85 8.36
N LYS A 100 -12.85 -5.88 8.44
CA LYS A 100 -11.93 -6.24 7.35
C LYS A 100 -12.65 -6.55 6.04
N SER A 101 -13.83 -7.15 6.07
CA SER A 101 -14.57 -7.54 4.86
C SER A 101 -15.17 -6.33 4.15
N ARG A 102 -15.60 -5.34 4.92
CA ARG A 102 -16.22 -4.10 4.42
C ARG A 102 -15.18 -3.02 4.08
N ASP A 103 -14.23 -2.80 4.97
CA ASP A 103 -13.41 -1.57 5.00
C ASP A 103 -11.99 -1.77 4.47
N ALA A 104 -11.49 -3.00 4.31
CA ALA A 104 -10.07 -3.22 3.98
C ALA A 104 -9.63 -2.71 2.59
N ARG A 105 -10.57 -2.28 1.74
CA ARG A 105 -10.32 -1.59 0.46
C ARG A 105 -11.07 -0.26 0.37
N ASP A 106 -11.63 0.22 1.47
CA ASP A 106 -12.23 1.55 1.52
C ASP A 106 -11.11 2.59 1.71
N TYR A 107 -10.73 3.23 0.60
CA TYR A 107 -9.74 4.30 0.60
C TYR A 107 -10.33 5.67 0.95
N THR A 108 -11.62 5.72 1.31
CA THR A 108 -12.34 6.96 1.68
C THR A 108 -12.56 7.13 3.18
N LEU A 109 -12.02 6.20 3.99
CA LEU A 109 -12.05 6.30 5.45
C LEU A 109 -11.53 7.65 5.93
N THR A 110 -12.28 8.26 6.86
CA THR A 110 -11.91 9.52 7.50
C THR A 110 -10.72 9.34 8.44
N ALA A 111 -10.06 10.45 8.80
CA ALA A 111 -8.98 10.43 9.77
C ALA A 111 -9.40 9.81 11.11
N ASP A 112 -10.62 10.10 11.58
CA ASP A 112 -11.15 9.56 12.84
C ASP A 112 -11.40 8.05 12.76
N GLN A 113 -11.92 7.57 11.63
CA GLN A 113 -12.07 6.13 11.39
C GLN A 113 -10.70 5.42 11.35
N CYS A 114 -9.72 5.98 10.65
CA CYS A 114 -8.35 5.42 10.62
C CYS A 114 -7.70 5.41 12.02
N ASN A 115 -7.86 6.48 12.81
CA ASN A 115 -7.34 6.56 14.18
C ASN A 115 -8.04 5.56 15.12
N THR A 116 -9.34 5.34 14.93
CA THR A 116 -10.13 4.37 15.70
C THR A 116 -9.72 2.93 15.35
N ALA A 117 -9.55 2.64 14.06
CA ALA A 117 -9.19 1.32 13.56
C ALA A 117 -7.73 0.93 13.88
N PHE A 118 -6.80 1.89 13.76
CA PHE A 118 -5.37 1.64 13.83
C PHE A 118 -4.67 2.66 14.76
N PRO A 119 -4.95 2.61 16.07
CA PRO A 119 -4.37 3.53 17.02
C PRO A 119 -2.84 3.42 17.02
N GLY A 120 -2.16 4.52 16.71
CA GLY A 120 -0.69 4.59 16.63
C GLY A 120 -0.11 4.44 15.22
N LEU A 121 -0.94 4.25 14.18
CA LEU A 121 -0.47 4.19 12.79
C LEU A 121 0.34 5.43 12.37
N TYR A 122 -0.03 6.61 12.87
CA TYR A 122 0.62 7.87 12.52
C TYR A 122 1.79 8.26 13.45
N ALA A 123 2.17 7.42 14.42
CA ALA A 123 3.19 7.75 15.43
C ALA A 123 4.53 8.20 14.82
N GLU A 124 4.94 7.57 13.71
CA GLU A 124 6.17 7.92 13.00
C GLU A 124 6.08 9.27 12.27
N ILE A 125 4.90 9.61 11.73
CA ILE A 125 4.64 10.90 11.10
C ILE A 125 4.57 12.00 12.16
N ASP A 126 3.85 11.76 13.26
CA ASP A 126 3.76 12.69 14.39
C ASP A 126 5.13 12.98 14.99
N GLY A 127 5.99 11.96 15.10
CA GLY A 127 7.39 12.09 15.51
C GLY A 127 8.19 13.01 14.58
N ALA A 128 8.06 12.84 13.26
CA ALA A 128 8.73 13.68 12.27
C ALA A 128 8.23 15.14 12.32
N VAL A 129 6.92 15.36 12.50
CA VAL A 129 6.32 16.69 12.72
C VAL A 129 6.92 17.34 13.98
N ALA A 130 6.95 16.61 15.10
CA ALA A 130 7.48 17.10 16.37
C ALA A 130 8.98 17.43 16.27
N TYR A 131 9.74 16.62 15.54
CA TYR A 131 11.15 16.89 15.25
C TYR A 131 11.31 18.17 14.42
N ARG A 132 10.58 18.31 13.31
CA ARG A 132 10.69 19.50 12.44
C ARG A 132 10.32 20.79 13.17
N LYS A 133 9.30 20.76 14.04
CA LYS A 133 8.90 21.92 14.87
C LYS A 133 10.04 22.47 15.75
N LYS A 134 11.00 21.63 16.16
CA LYS A 134 12.19 22.06 16.92
C LYS A 134 13.21 22.82 16.07
N ILE A 135 13.23 22.57 14.76
CA ILE A 135 14.15 23.18 13.80
C ILE A 135 13.57 24.49 13.27
N GLY A 136 12.29 24.46 12.85
CA GLY A 136 11.61 25.63 12.31
C GLY A 136 10.73 25.30 11.10
N ARG A 137 10.26 26.35 10.42
CA ARG A 137 9.40 26.25 9.23
C ARG A 137 10.18 25.70 8.05
N LEU A 138 9.51 24.97 7.16
CA LEU A 138 10.08 24.50 5.89
C LEU A 138 10.38 25.69 4.97
N ALA A 139 11.56 25.66 4.36
CA ALA A 139 12.00 26.56 3.31
C ALA A 139 12.09 25.79 1.97
N PRO A 140 12.03 26.46 0.81
CA PRO A 140 12.12 25.79 -0.50
C PRO A 140 13.38 24.92 -0.67
N GLU A 141 14.48 25.29 -0.01
CA GLU A 141 15.75 24.58 -0.06
C GLU A 141 15.70 23.23 0.68
N ASP A 142 14.74 23.05 1.61
CA ASP A 142 14.57 21.80 2.36
C ASP A 142 14.04 20.64 1.48
N VAL A 143 13.38 20.96 0.36
CA VAL A 143 12.80 19.98 -0.58
C VAL A 143 13.54 19.92 -1.91
N ASP A 144 14.63 20.69 -2.04
CA ASP A 144 15.43 20.72 -3.25
C ASP A 144 16.23 19.42 -3.43
N ILE A 145 16.23 18.92 -4.66
CA ILE A 145 16.93 17.70 -5.07
C ILE A 145 17.88 17.97 -6.25
N SER A 146 18.18 19.25 -6.53
CA SER A 146 19.04 19.67 -7.64
C SER A 146 20.45 19.05 -7.61
N LEU A 147 20.97 18.78 -6.41
CA LEU A 147 22.28 18.16 -6.21
C LEU A 147 22.23 16.64 -6.16
N SER A 148 21.04 16.04 -6.07
CA SER A 148 20.89 14.58 -6.03
C SER A 148 21.23 13.99 -7.39
N LYS A 149 21.89 12.83 -7.37
CA LYS A 149 22.26 12.12 -8.60
C LYS A 149 21.35 10.95 -8.94
N GLN A 150 20.61 10.43 -7.96
CA GLN A 150 19.74 9.28 -8.17
C GLN A 150 18.65 9.14 -7.08
N GLY A 151 17.56 8.46 -7.43
CA GLY A 151 16.63 7.87 -6.45
C GLY A 151 15.71 8.85 -5.72
N LEU A 152 15.54 10.07 -6.21
CA LEU A 152 14.69 11.12 -5.63
C LEU A 152 13.71 11.71 -6.64
N VAL A 153 12.54 12.08 -6.15
CA VAL A 153 11.50 12.80 -6.90
C VAL A 153 11.04 13.98 -6.07
N ARG A 154 10.94 15.16 -6.69
CA ARG A 154 10.34 16.38 -6.13
C ARG A 154 9.00 16.60 -6.80
N ALA A 155 7.96 16.72 -6.00
CA ALA A 155 6.58 16.81 -6.45
C ALA A 155 5.84 17.94 -5.74
N LEU A 156 4.77 18.40 -6.39
CA LEU A 156 3.89 19.44 -5.89
C LEU A 156 2.44 18.94 -6.00
N ILE A 157 1.70 19.06 -4.91
CA ILE A 157 0.24 19.06 -4.95
C ILE A 157 -0.19 20.52 -4.92
N ALA A 158 -0.90 20.96 -5.95
CA ALA A 158 -1.48 22.29 -6.02
C ALA A 158 -2.88 22.19 -6.64
N ASP A 159 -3.88 22.79 -5.99
CA ASP A 159 -5.27 22.75 -6.47
C ASP A 159 -5.78 21.34 -6.78
N GLN A 160 -5.46 20.37 -5.91
CA GLN A 160 -5.80 18.95 -6.07
C GLN A 160 -5.20 18.30 -7.33
N GLN A 161 -4.11 18.84 -7.88
CA GLN A 161 -3.36 18.25 -8.99
C GLN A 161 -1.94 17.87 -8.55
N LEU A 162 -1.47 16.70 -8.99
CA LEU A 162 -0.12 16.20 -8.72
C LEU A 162 0.80 16.56 -9.88
N TYR A 163 1.88 17.27 -9.57
CA TYR A 163 2.94 17.64 -10.51
C TYR A 163 4.25 16.99 -10.10
N VAL A 164 4.97 16.42 -11.06
CA VAL A 164 6.38 16.06 -10.87
C VAL A 164 7.22 17.25 -11.33
N ILE A 165 7.95 17.85 -10.40
CA ILE A 165 8.77 19.04 -10.64
C ILE A 165 10.16 18.62 -11.14
N GLN A 166 10.74 17.60 -10.50
CA GLN A 166 12.06 17.07 -10.84
C GLN A 166 12.13 15.59 -10.46
N GLU A 167 12.89 14.80 -11.22
CA GLU A 167 13.16 13.39 -10.93
C GLU A 167 14.64 13.06 -11.17
N THR A 168 15.14 12.07 -10.44
CA THR A 168 16.49 11.50 -10.61
C THR A 168 16.43 9.95 -10.63
N VAL A 169 15.36 9.36 -11.15
CA VAL A 169 15.05 7.92 -11.05
C VAL A 169 15.46 7.11 -12.29
N SER A 170 16.22 7.73 -13.19
CA SER A 170 16.78 7.10 -14.39
C SER A 170 18.12 6.39 -14.15
N GLY A 171 18.75 6.58 -12.98
CA GLY A 171 20.05 6.00 -12.65
C GLY A 171 20.04 4.51 -12.30
N SER A 172 18.87 3.91 -12.10
CA SER A 172 18.71 2.52 -11.69
C SER A 172 17.46 1.88 -12.30
N GLU A 173 17.57 0.62 -12.73
CA GLU A 173 16.43 -0.18 -13.21
C GLU A 173 15.33 -0.36 -12.15
N TYR A 174 15.67 -0.20 -10.86
CA TYR A 174 14.71 -0.28 -9.77
C TYR A 174 13.94 1.03 -9.53
N ASP A 175 14.53 2.19 -9.79
CA ASP A 175 14.04 3.46 -9.26
C ASP A 175 12.78 3.95 -9.99
N SER A 176 12.78 3.89 -11.31
CA SER A 176 11.65 4.31 -12.15
C SER A 176 10.33 3.57 -11.83
N PRO A 177 10.28 2.22 -11.78
CA PRO A 177 9.03 1.53 -11.44
C PRO A 177 8.57 1.82 -10.01
N ARG A 178 9.50 2.00 -9.06
CA ARG A 178 9.16 2.39 -7.67
C ARG A 178 8.55 3.78 -7.61
N ALA A 179 9.13 4.75 -8.34
CA ALA A 179 8.63 6.12 -8.40
C ALA A 179 7.21 6.18 -8.96
N LEU A 180 6.95 5.47 -10.07
CA LEU A 180 5.63 5.37 -10.66
C LEU A 180 4.60 4.79 -9.68
N ALA A 181 4.94 3.70 -9.00
CA ALA A 181 4.08 3.09 -7.99
C ALA A 181 3.74 4.03 -6.83
N ILE A 182 4.73 4.79 -6.32
CA ILE A 182 4.53 5.78 -5.25
C ILE A 182 3.65 6.95 -5.74
N LEU A 183 3.90 7.48 -6.94
CA LEU A 183 3.09 8.56 -7.52
C LEU A 183 1.64 8.13 -7.72
N HIS A 184 1.40 6.88 -8.14
CA HIS A 184 0.05 6.34 -8.23
C HIS A 184 -0.62 6.17 -6.86
N ALA A 185 0.12 5.73 -5.85
CA ALA A 185 -0.39 5.65 -4.48
C ALA A 185 -0.79 7.03 -3.93
N ILE A 186 0.05 8.05 -4.17
CA ILE A 186 -0.25 9.45 -3.83
C ILE A 186 -1.50 9.92 -4.58
N HIS A 187 -1.56 9.72 -5.90
CA HIS A 187 -2.71 10.11 -6.70
C HIS A 187 -4.01 9.44 -6.21
N ARG A 188 -3.98 8.15 -5.85
CA ARG A 188 -5.14 7.47 -5.23
C ARG A 188 -5.54 8.16 -3.92
N ALA A 189 -4.58 8.41 -3.03
CA ALA A 189 -4.86 9.12 -1.77
C ALA A 189 -5.47 10.51 -2.01
N MET A 190 -5.07 11.22 -3.06
CA MET A 190 -5.64 12.53 -3.41
C MET A 190 -7.10 12.45 -3.85
N ILE A 191 -7.44 11.51 -4.73
CA ILE A 191 -8.79 11.42 -5.30
C ILE A 191 -9.78 10.73 -4.36
N THR A 192 -9.31 9.95 -3.38
CA THR A 192 -10.16 9.28 -2.39
C THR A 192 -10.21 10.01 -1.05
N SER A 193 -9.44 11.09 -0.87
CA SER A 193 -9.44 11.84 0.39
C SER A 193 -10.83 12.40 0.70
N ALA A 194 -11.31 12.18 1.93
CA ALA A 194 -12.56 12.75 2.41
C ALA A 194 -12.52 14.29 2.55
N ALA A 195 -11.32 14.87 2.58
CA ALA A 195 -11.10 16.31 2.66
C ALA A 195 -10.21 16.80 1.52
N ARG A 196 -10.36 18.08 1.15
CA ARG A 196 -9.44 18.71 0.20
C ARG A 196 -8.04 18.75 0.82
N LEU A 197 -7.03 18.29 0.07
CA LEU A 197 -5.65 18.32 0.53
C LEU A 197 -5.08 19.74 0.39
N PRO A 198 -4.20 20.17 1.30
CA PRO A 198 -3.52 21.45 1.17
C PRO A 198 -2.53 21.43 0.00
N ASP A 199 -2.21 22.60 -0.52
CA ASP A 199 -1.08 22.75 -1.44
C ASP A 199 0.23 22.45 -0.68
N ILE A 200 1.06 21.59 -1.26
CA ILE A 200 2.29 21.10 -0.62
C ILE A 200 3.31 20.74 -1.69
N GLU A 201 4.53 21.22 -1.48
CA GLU A 201 5.70 20.76 -2.21
C GLU A 201 6.56 19.85 -1.32
N PHE A 202 7.04 18.74 -1.86
CA PHE A 202 7.76 17.72 -1.11
C PHE A 202 8.73 16.95 -1.99
N SER A 203 9.68 16.26 -1.36
CA SER A 203 10.57 15.32 -2.02
C SER A 203 10.51 13.95 -1.36
N PHE A 204 10.60 12.90 -2.17
CA PHE A 204 10.59 11.52 -1.69
C PHE A 204 11.67 10.68 -2.36
N SER A 205 12.23 9.74 -1.60
CA SER A 205 13.24 8.79 -2.06
C SER A 205 12.63 7.42 -2.36
N VAL A 206 13.06 6.83 -3.47
CA VAL A 206 12.68 5.47 -3.90
C VAL A 206 13.77 4.44 -3.58
N SER A 207 14.91 4.90 -3.08
CA SER A 207 16.03 4.05 -2.69
C SER A 207 15.77 3.36 -1.35
N ASP A 208 16.35 2.18 -1.17
CA ASP A 208 16.25 1.41 0.08
C ASP A 208 16.76 2.24 1.28
N ILE A 209 17.85 2.97 1.09
CA ILE A 209 18.40 3.93 2.06
C ILE A 209 18.30 5.31 1.42
N ALA A 210 17.54 6.21 2.04
CA ALA A 210 17.44 7.58 1.58
C ALA A 210 18.81 8.28 1.68
N ASP A 211 19.18 9.00 0.62
CA ASP A 211 20.51 9.54 0.36
C ASP A 211 21.14 10.31 1.55
N GLU A 212 22.41 10.00 1.84
CA GLU A 212 23.23 10.67 2.85
C GLU A 212 23.66 12.09 2.44
N GLN A 213 23.52 12.48 1.16
CA GLN A 213 23.82 13.87 0.75
C GLN A 213 22.72 14.85 1.21
N HIS A 214 21.54 14.35 1.57
CA HIS A 214 20.39 15.14 2.02
C HIS A 214 20.17 14.96 3.53
N LEU A 215 21.27 14.86 4.29
CA LEU A 215 21.23 14.77 5.76
C LEU A 215 20.59 16.02 6.35
N GLY A 216 19.64 15.83 7.26
CA GLY A 216 18.91 16.92 7.92
C GLY A 216 17.68 17.42 7.16
N GLN A 217 17.48 17.01 5.91
CA GLN A 217 16.31 17.42 5.12
C GLN A 217 15.10 16.48 5.33
N PRO A 218 13.87 17.03 5.27
CA PRO A 218 12.59 16.33 5.48
C PRO A 218 12.14 15.47 4.29
N VAL A 219 13.06 14.67 3.74
CA VAL A 219 12.77 13.77 2.62
C VAL A 219 11.86 12.63 3.08
N TRP A 220 10.84 12.31 2.29
CA TRP A 220 10.00 11.14 2.51
C TRP A 220 10.77 9.87 2.13
N ALA A 221 10.83 8.90 3.04
CA ALA A 221 11.67 7.72 2.93
C ALA A 221 10.87 6.43 3.20
N LEU A 222 11.31 5.33 2.60
CA LEU A 222 10.68 4.01 2.76
C LEU A 222 10.95 3.40 4.15
N ALA A 223 12.12 3.69 4.70
CA ALA A 223 12.53 3.30 6.04
C ALA A 223 13.59 4.25 6.61
N ARG A 224 13.75 4.24 7.93
CA ARG A 224 14.79 5.02 8.63
C ARG A 224 15.31 4.29 9.87
N THR A 225 16.46 4.72 10.39
CA THR A 225 16.91 4.34 11.73
C THR A 225 16.36 5.32 12.78
N PRO A 226 16.31 4.95 14.08
CA PRO A 226 15.86 5.84 15.15
C PRO A 226 16.60 7.18 15.19
N SER A 227 17.87 7.20 14.79
CA SER A 227 18.73 8.39 14.75
C SER A 227 18.40 9.39 13.63
N LYS A 228 17.64 8.98 12.61
CA LYS A 228 17.32 9.81 11.43
C LYS A 228 15.92 10.41 11.53
N GLN A 229 15.66 11.15 12.60
CA GLN A 229 14.33 11.71 12.90
C GLN A 229 13.88 12.79 11.90
N GLU A 230 14.81 13.32 11.09
CA GLU A 230 14.49 14.25 10.01
C GLU A 230 13.71 13.59 8.86
N ARG A 231 13.78 12.26 8.73
CA ARG A 231 13.17 11.53 7.60
C ARG A 231 11.71 11.22 7.89
N TRP A 232 10.86 11.48 6.91
CA TRP A 232 9.42 11.26 7.02
C TRP A 232 9.09 9.91 6.42
N LEU A 233 8.53 8.99 7.20
CA LEU A 233 8.24 7.66 6.67
C LEU A 233 6.99 7.67 5.78
N MET A 234 7.09 7.01 4.63
CA MET A 234 5.98 6.77 3.72
C MET A 234 5.88 5.29 3.37
N SER A 235 4.71 4.85 2.94
CA SER A 235 4.48 3.47 2.49
C SER A 235 5.34 3.13 1.28
N ASP A 236 5.83 1.90 1.23
CA ASP A 236 6.66 1.46 0.12
C ASP A 236 5.88 1.19 -1.16
N PHE A 237 6.57 1.30 -2.29
CA PHE A 237 6.04 1.09 -3.64
C PHE A 237 5.29 -0.24 -3.82
N GLY A 238 5.67 -1.31 -3.10
CA GLY A 238 5.05 -2.63 -3.20
C GLY A 238 3.59 -2.67 -2.71
N TYR A 239 3.13 -1.65 -1.96
CA TYR A 239 1.70 -1.48 -1.68
C TYR A 239 0.87 -1.21 -2.96
N TRP A 240 1.50 -0.64 -4.00
CA TRP A 240 0.86 -0.41 -5.29
C TRP A 240 1.27 -1.46 -6.32
N SER A 241 2.57 -1.60 -6.58
CA SER A 241 3.08 -2.50 -7.59
C SER A 241 4.51 -2.95 -7.31
N TRP A 242 4.76 -4.23 -7.53
CA TRP A 242 6.09 -4.82 -7.63
C TRP A 242 6.04 -5.93 -8.69
N PRO A 243 6.33 -5.63 -9.97
CA PRO A 243 6.00 -6.50 -11.10
C PRO A 243 7.02 -7.64 -11.26
N LEU A 244 7.05 -8.57 -10.30
CA LEU A 244 7.89 -9.76 -10.30
C LEU A 244 7.02 -11.00 -10.07
N ASP A 245 7.28 -12.12 -10.72
CA ASP A 245 6.45 -13.33 -10.55
C ASP A 245 6.42 -13.88 -9.12
N LEU A 246 7.49 -13.65 -8.35
CA LEU A 246 7.61 -14.12 -6.96
C LEU A 246 7.00 -13.15 -5.93
N VAL A 247 6.72 -11.91 -6.34
CA VAL A 247 6.20 -10.83 -5.50
C VAL A 247 5.01 -10.21 -6.24
N GLY A 248 4.47 -9.08 -5.82
CA GLY A 248 3.36 -8.47 -6.53
C GLY A 248 2.87 -7.20 -5.86
N GLY A 249 1.86 -6.56 -6.46
CA GLY A 249 1.11 -5.51 -5.77
C GLY A 249 0.41 -6.08 -4.53
N TYR A 250 0.38 -5.33 -3.44
CA TYR A 250 -0.17 -5.80 -2.17
C TYR A 250 -1.61 -6.33 -2.27
N ASP A 251 -2.49 -5.65 -2.98
CA ASP A 251 -3.87 -6.09 -3.17
C ASP A 251 -3.97 -7.39 -3.98
N GLN A 252 -3.13 -7.55 -5.01
CA GLN A 252 -3.06 -8.78 -5.80
C GLN A 252 -2.63 -9.96 -4.91
N ILE A 253 -1.53 -9.81 -4.19
CA ILE A 253 -0.98 -10.87 -3.34
C ILE A 253 -1.96 -11.24 -2.22
N ARG A 254 -2.71 -10.29 -1.68
CA ARG A 254 -3.75 -10.59 -0.67
C ARG A 254 -4.87 -11.48 -1.21
N LEU A 255 -5.24 -11.32 -2.48
CA LEU A 255 -6.22 -12.20 -3.13
C LEU A 255 -5.63 -13.60 -3.33
N GLU A 256 -4.41 -13.68 -3.85
CA GLU A 256 -3.71 -14.96 -4.07
C GLU A 256 -3.49 -15.72 -2.74
N ILE A 257 -3.17 -15.02 -1.66
CA ILE A 257 -3.10 -15.61 -0.31
C ILE A 257 -4.47 -16.17 0.09
N ALA A 258 -5.54 -15.39 -0.06
CA ALA A 258 -6.88 -15.82 0.33
C ALA A 258 -7.35 -17.10 -0.40
N ASP A 259 -6.86 -17.35 -1.61
CA ASP A 259 -7.20 -18.54 -2.41
C ASP A 259 -6.48 -19.82 -1.94
N ILE A 260 -5.34 -19.71 -1.25
CA ILE A 260 -4.52 -20.86 -0.84
C ILE A 260 -4.39 -21.03 0.68
N GLU A 261 -4.84 -20.04 1.45
CA GLU A 261 -4.71 -20.00 2.90
C GLU A 261 -5.43 -21.21 3.52
N ILE A 262 -4.73 -21.89 4.44
CA ILE A 262 -5.24 -23.06 5.17
C ILE A 262 -5.10 -22.85 6.68
N ASP A 263 -5.78 -23.67 7.47
CA ASP A 263 -5.61 -23.65 8.92
C ASP A 263 -4.15 -23.89 9.30
N ILE A 264 -3.66 -23.18 10.32
CA ILE A 264 -2.27 -23.28 10.76
C ILE A 264 -1.85 -24.71 11.12
N SER A 265 -2.77 -25.55 11.58
CA SER A 265 -2.51 -26.96 11.90
C SER A 265 -2.23 -27.84 10.67
N GLU A 266 -2.65 -27.41 9.49
CA GLU A 266 -2.43 -28.11 8.21
C GLU A 266 -1.18 -27.63 7.47
N LYS A 267 -0.59 -26.51 7.92
CA LYS A 267 0.63 -25.95 7.35
C LYS A 267 1.85 -26.80 7.69
N LYS A 268 2.90 -26.67 6.87
CA LYS A 268 4.19 -27.33 7.11
C LYS A 268 4.77 -26.86 8.45
N PRO A 269 5.12 -27.78 9.38
CA PRO A 269 5.66 -27.46 10.70
C PRO A 269 7.14 -27.08 10.61
N GLN A 270 7.44 -26.10 9.77
CA GLN A 270 8.78 -25.61 9.49
C GLN A 270 8.77 -24.10 9.41
N VAL A 271 9.92 -23.50 9.72
CA VAL A 271 10.18 -22.11 9.41
C VAL A 271 10.66 -21.96 7.98
N VAL A 272 10.16 -20.95 7.27
CA VAL A 272 10.53 -20.67 5.88
C VAL A 272 11.15 -19.29 5.70
N TRP A 273 12.15 -19.24 4.82
CA TRP A 273 12.69 -17.98 4.32
C TRP A 273 13.31 -18.14 2.94
N ARG A 274 13.04 -17.18 2.05
CA ARG A 274 13.74 -16.95 0.78
C ARG A 274 14.22 -15.51 0.67
N GLY A 275 15.48 -15.32 0.30
CA GLY A 275 15.98 -13.99 0.01
C GLY A 275 17.45 -13.90 -0.41
N ALA A 276 17.82 -12.71 -0.87
CA ALA A 276 19.19 -12.40 -1.26
C ALA A 276 20.09 -12.29 -0.03
N VAL A 277 20.96 -13.29 0.16
CA VAL A 277 21.85 -13.43 1.34
C VAL A 277 22.89 -12.30 1.39
N LYS A 278 23.36 -11.82 0.24
CA LYS A 278 24.43 -10.80 0.16
C LYS A 278 24.02 -9.42 0.70
N THR A 279 22.72 -9.16 0.83
CA THR A 279 22.18 -7.85 1.25
C THR A 279 22.40 -7.54 2.73
N ASN A 280 22.61 -8.55 3.58
CA ASN A 280 22.77 -8.35 5.01
C ASN A 280 23.57 -9.47 5.68
N LYS A 281 24.47 -9.13 6.62
CA LYS A 281 25.27 -10.14 7.35
C LYS A 281 24.39 -11.12 8.14
N PHE A 282 23.30 -10.66 8.75
CA PHE A 282 22.42 -11.49 9.57
C PHE A 282 21.63 -12.50 8.73
N ARG A 283 21.47 -12.27 7.42
CA ARG A 283 20.94 -13.30 6.51
C ARG A 283 21.90 -14.48 6.36
N ARG A 284 23.23 -14.25 6.46
CA ARG A 284 24.21 -15.36 6.50
C ARG A 284 24.12 -16.12 7.81
N ASP A 285 23.95 -15.41 8.92
CA ASP A 285 23.79 -16.02 10.24
C ASP A 285 22.53 -16.89 10.26
N LEU A 286 21.42 -16.40 9.70
CA LEU A 286 20.20 -17.17 9.51
C LEU A 286 20.46 -18.48 8.73
N ILE A 287 21.07 -18.41 7.54
CA ILE A 287 21.42 -19.62 6.76
C ILE A 287 22.24 -20.61 7.59
N LYS A 288 23.22 -20.11 8.36
CA LYS A 288 24.11 -20.93 9.18
C LYS A 288 23.35 -21.64 10.30
N VAL A 289 22.50 -20.93 11.05
CA VAL A 289 21.73 -21.48 12.18
C VAL A 289 20.72 -22.53 11.70
N THR A 290 20.15 -22.35 10.51
CA THR A 290 19.12 -23.26 9.97
C THR A 290 19.67 -24.42 9.15
N ASN A 291 20.98 -24.44 8.88
CA ASN A 291 21.57 -25.43 7.99
C ASN A 291 21.43 -26.87 8.54
N GLY A 292 20.82 -27.75 7.75
CA GLY A 292 20.62 -29.16 8.12
C GLY A 292 19.56 -29.39 9.21
N LYS A 293 18.79 -28.36 9.58
CA LYS A 293 17.74 -28.45 10.59
C LYS A 293 16.42 -28.91 9.97
N THR A 294 15.81 -29.95 10.53
CA THR A 294 14.54 -30.50 10.01
C THR A 294 13.36 -29.54 10.19
N TRP A 295 13.42 -28.65 11.19
CA TRP A 295 12.42 -27.61 11.45
C TRP A 295 12.55 -26.38 10.54
N ALA A 296 13.51 -26.34 9.61
CA ALA A 296 13.77 -25.17 8.76
C ALA A 296 13.84 -25.52 7.27
N ASP A 297 13.05 -24.80 6.46
CA ASP A 297 13.24 -24.70 5.02
C ASP A 297 13.68 -23.28 4.67
N VAL A 298 14.96 -23.00 4.85
CA VAL A 298 15.56 -21.67 4.70
C VAL A 298 16.63 -21.71 3.62
N LYS A 299 16.45 -20.93 2.56
CA LYS A 299 17.32 -20.96 1.37
C LYS A 299 17.63 -19.55 0.86
N GLY A 300 18.89 -19.34 0.53
CA GLY A 300 19.32 -18.15 -0.20
C GLY A 300 18.95 -18.24 -1.69
N ILE A 301 18.51 -17.12 -2.25
CA ILE A 301 18.27 -16.96 -3.70
C ILE A 301 19.16 -15.83 -4.24
N ALA A 302 19.59 -15.95 -5.48
CA ALA A 302 20.37 -14.96 -6.20
C ALA A 302 19.59 -14.45 -7.41
N TRP A 303 19.49 -13.13 -7.49
CA TRP A 303 18.95 -12.43 -8.65
C TRP A 303 20.03 -12.31 -9.72
N GLN A 304 19.61 -12.40 -10.98
CA GLN A 304 20.42 -12.12 -12.15
C GLN A 304 20.38 -10.61 -12.45
N ASP A 305 19.19 -10.03 -12.41
CA ASP A 305 18.88 -8.61 -12.59
C ASP A 305 17.67 -8.21 -11.72
N ALA A 306 17.08 -7.03 -11.94
CA ALA A 306 15.92 -6.56 -11.18
C ALA A 306 14.69 -7.45 -11.25
N THR A 307 14.57 -8.27 -12.29
CA THR A 307 13.36 -9.02 -12.61
C THR A 307 13.53 -10.54 -12.60
N GLU A 308 14.73 -11.03 -12.93
CA GLU A 308 14.97 -12.46 -13.14
C GLU A 308 15.86 -13.06 -12.05
N LEU A 309 15.48 -14.24 -11.58
CA LEU A 309 16.35 -15.08 -10.76
C LEU A 309 17.37 -15.83 -11.60
N LYS A 310 18.55 -16.07 -11.02
CA LYS A 310 19.50 -17.00 -11.64
C LYS A 310 18.90 -18.39 -11.76
N ALA A 311 19.04 -19.01 -12.93
CA ALA A 311 18.44 -20.31 -13.26
C ALA A 311 18.63 -21.39 -12.18
N GLN A 312 19.81 -21.49 -11.56
CA GLN A 312 20.08 -22.49 -10.52
C GLN A 312 19.28 -22.31 -9.22
N ASP A 313 18.67 -21.14 -9.03
CA ASP A 313 17.89 -20.81 -7.83
C ASP A 313 16.37 -20.84 -8.09
N HIS A 314 15.92 -21.10 -9.32
CA HIS A 314 14.48 -21.21 -9.65
C HIS A 314 13.79 -22.28 -8.79
N GLY A 315 14.39 -23.47 -8.65
CA GLY A 315 13.86 -24.54 -7.79
C GLY A 315 13.97 -24.26 -6.28
N LYS A 316 14.62 -23.17 -5.87
CA LYS A 316 14.66 -22.72 -4.48
C LYS A 316 13.56 -21.70 -4.21
N ALA A 317 13.25 -20.85 -5.18
CA ALA A 317 12.29 -19.77 -5.00
C ALA A 317 10.87 -20.29 -4.77
N ILE A 318 10.12 -19.55 -3.96
CA ILE A 318 8.68 -19.71 -3.79
C ILE A 318 8.07 -18.31 -3.77
N SER A 319 6.85 -18.18 -4.25
CA SER A 319 6.09 -16.93 -4.27
C SER A 319 5.72 -16.49 -2.84
N ILE A 320 5.35 -15.23 -2.68
CA ILE A 320 4.85 -14.74 -1.39
C ILE A 320 3.65 -15.54 -0.88
N PRO A 321 2.60 -15.83 -1.68
CA PRO A 321 1.52 -16.71 -1.25
C PRO A 321 2.02 -18.07 -0.76
N GLU A 322 2.93 -18.73 -1.48
CA GLU A 322 3.44 -20.06 -1.09
C GLU A 322 4.13 -20.08 0.28
N HIS A 323 4.63 -18.93 0.77
CA HIS A 323 5.13 -18.85 2.14
C HIS A 323 4.02 -19.12 3.17
N CYS A 324 2.76 -18.75 2.89
CA CYS A 324 1.62 -18.99 3.78
C CYS A 324 1.31 -20.48 3.99
N LEU A 325 1.95 -21.41 3.26
CA LEU A 325 1.82 -22.86 3.51
C LEU A 325 2.74 -23.37 4.64
N TYR A 326 3.49 -22.48 5.30
CA TYR A 326 4.38 -22.79 6.42
C TYR A 326 3.87 -22.17 7.72
N GLN A 327 4.07 -22.87 8.84
CA GLN A 327 3.64 -22.38 10.15
C GLN A 327 4.42 -21.14 10.60
N PHE A 328 5.72 -21.05 10.27
CA PHE A 328 6.58 -19.96 10.76
C PHE A 328 7.25 -19.23 9.59
N LEU A 329 7.14 -17.91 9.56
CA LEU A 329 7.64 -17.07 8.46
C LEU A 329 8.69 -16.10 8.99
N ILE A 330 9.92 -16.15 8.48
CA ILE A 330 10.95 -15.21 8.93
C ILE A 330 10.91 -13.94 8.09
N GLN A 331 10.82 -12.80 8.76
CA GLN A 331 11.11 -11.50 8.20
C GLN A 331 12.57 -11.12 8.49
N THR A 332 13.29 -10.60 7.49
CA THR A 332 14.65 -10.09 7.68
C THR A 332 14.85 -8.76 6.99
N LYS A 333 15.63 -7.86 7.60
CA LYS A 333 16.13 -6.67 6.91
C LYS A 333 17.05 -7.04 5.74
N GLY A 334 17.03 -6.20 4.69
CA GLY A 334 18.01 -6.21 3.60
C GLY A 334 19.12 -5.20 3.86
N HIS A 335 19.36 -4.32 2.89
CA HIS A 335 20.23 -3.15 3.06
C HIS A 335 19.70 -2.21 4.15
N SER A 336 18.39 -1.96 4.15
CA SER A 336 17.67 -1.22 5.18
C SER A 336 16.51 -2.03 5.76
N TYR A 337 15.32 -1.93 5.18
CA TYR A 337 14.15 -2.72 5.49
C TYR A 337 14.04 -3.91 4.53
N SER A 338 12.93 -4.64 4.58
CA SER A 338 12.57 -5.58 3.53
C SER A 338 11.06 -5.51 3.34
N GLY A 339 10.63 -5.07 2.16
CA GLY A 339 9.22 -4.97 1.81
C GLY A 339 8.42 -6.27 1.85
N ARG A 340 9.03 -7.42 2.18
CA ARG A 340 8.35 -8.71 2.39
C ARG A 340 7.45 -8.69 3.63
N GLY A 341 7.84 -7.95 4.68
CA GLY A 341 7.22 -8.03 6.01
C GLY A 341 5.71 -7.82 5.97
N LYS A 342 5.25 -6.79 5.22
CA LYS A 342 3.83 -6.50 5.04
C LYS A 342 3.03 -7.68 4.50
N TYR A 343 3.60 -8.49 3.61
CA TYR A 343 2.87 -9.62 3.03
C TYR A 343 2.80 -10.80 3.99
N LEU A 344 3.89 -11.11 4.72
CA LEU A 344 3.90 -12.23 5.67
C LEU A 344 2.84 -12.07 6.76
N GLN A 345 2.55 -10.81 7.15
CA GLN A 345 1.51 -10.48 8.12
C GLN A 345 0.08 -10.75 7.62
N ASN A 346 -0.12 -11.15 6.36
CA ASN A 346 -1.43 -11.55 5.84
C ASN A 346 -1.69 -13.07 5.96
N CYS A 347 -0.65 -13.87 6.20
CA CYS A 347 -0.81 -15.32 6.37
C CYS A 347 -1.30 -15.63 7.80
N ASN A 348 -2.11 -16.68 7.97
CA ASN A 348 -2.41 -17.30 9.26
C ASN A 348 -1.21 -18.15 9.73
N SER A 349 -0.06 -17.51 9.86
CA SER A 349 1.23 -18.10 10.22
C SER A 349 1.92 -17.21 11.25
N VAL A 350 2.76 -17.80 12.09
CA VAL A 350 3.53 -17.04 13.06
C VAL A 350 4.70 -16.34 12.37
N VAL A 351 4.68 -15.00 12.39
CA VAL A 351 5.77 -14.20 11.83
C VAL A 351 6.89 -14.06 12.87
N ILE A 352 8.11 -14.44 12.48
CA ILE A 352 9.33 -14.30 13.29
C ILE A 352 10.11 -13.10 12.78
N ILE A 353 10.39 -12.14 13.66
CA ILE A 353 11.12 -10.91 13.31
C ILE A 353 12.31 -10.75 14.27
N PRO A 354 13.55 -10.66 13.78
CA PRO A 354 14.69 -10.36 14.65
C PRO A 354 14.57 -8.92 15.18
N LYS A 355 15.26 -8.61 16.28
CA LYS A 355 15.42 -7.22 16.76
C LYS A 355 15.76 -6.27 15.62
N ARG A 356 14.96 -5.21 15.48
CA ARG A 356 15.02 -4.26 14.36
C ARG A 356 15.70 -2.97 14.79
N ASN A 357 16.46 -2.40 13.87
CA ASN A 357 16.96 -1.01 13.96
C ASN A 357 16.45 -0.15 12.78
N TRP A 358 15.60 -0.73 11.92
CA TRP A 358 14.96 -0.04 10.81
C TRP A 358 13.47 0.04 11.07
N ILE A 359 12.91 1.22 10.84
CA ILE A 359 11.53 1.55 11.10
C ILE A 359 10.84 1.78 9.75
N GLU A 360 9.71 1.11 9.54
CA GLU A 360 8.76 1.28 8.44
C GLU A 360 7.47 1.88 9.03
N PRO A 361 6.62 2.57 8.24
CA PRO A 361 5.47 3.32 8.77
C PRO A 361 4.53 2.53 9.69
N HIS A 362 4.30 1.26 9.40
CA HIS A 362 3.35 0.40 10.12
C HIS A 362 3.96 -0.28 11.37
N HIS A 363 5.27 -0.09 11.63
CA HIS A 363 5.96 -0.81 12.69
C HIS A 363 5.49 -0.44 14.11
N SER A 364 4.87 0.72 14.30
CA SER A 364 4.27 1.13 15.59
C SER A 364 3.09 0.24 16.00
N LEU A 365 2.45 -0.43 15.05
CA LEU A 365 1.35 -1.37 15.29
C LEU A 365 1.85 -2.79 15.58
N LEU A 366 3.14 -3.08 15.31
CA LEU A 366 3.72 -4.40 15.53
C LEU A 366 4.19 -4.53 16.98
N LYS A 367 3.67 -5.53 17.68
CA LYS A 367 3.95 -5.82 19.09
C LYS A 367 4.41 -7.25 19.26
N SER A 368 5.59 -7.39 19.85
CA SER A 368 6.17 -8.70 20.12
C SER A 368 5.31 -9.48 21.12
N GLY A 369 5.06 -10.76 20.83
CA GLY A 369 4.18 -11.62 21.64
C GLY A 369 2.69 -11.44 21.36
N GLU A 370 2.29 -10.42 20.59
CA GLU A 370 0.90 -10.26 20.14
C GLU A 370 0.75 -10.62 18.65
N ASN A 371 1.52 -9.96 17.77
CA ASN A 371 1.38 -10.14 16.32
C ASN A 371 2.67 -10.56 15.60
N PHE A 372 3.76 -10.75 16.34
CA PHE A 372 4.96 -11.43 15.86
C PHE A 372 5.78 -11.96 17.04
N VAL A 373 6.67 -12.91 16.78
CA VAL A 373 7.65 -13.40 17.76
C VAL A 373 9.00 -12.72 17.49
N GLU A 374 9.54 -12.05 18.52
CA GLU A 374 10.86 -11.42 18.40
C GLU A 374 11.98 -12.43 18.72
N VAL A 375 13.04 -12.40 17.92
CA VAL A 375 14.28 -13.17 18.14
C VAL A 375 15.49 -12.25 18.15
N LYS A 376 16.65 -12.75 18.59
CA LYS A 376 17.90 -12.00 18.54
C LYS A 376 18.28 -11.65 17.10
N GLU A 377 19.02 -10.55 16.96
CA GLU A 377 19.43 -10.02 15.64
C GLU A 377 20.26 -11.03 14.83
N ASP A 378 21.02 -11.90 15.51
CA ASP A 378 21.87 -12.95 14.95
C ASP A 378 21.19 -14.33 14.87
N PHE A 379 19.91 -14.43 15.23
CA PHE A 379 19.13 -15.67 15.26
C PHE A 379 19.68 -16.76 16.20
N SER A 380 20.52 -16.41 17.18
CA SER A 380 21.12 -17.39 18.09
C SER A 380 20.11 -18.11 18.99
N ASP A 381 18.91 -17.56 19.18
CA ASP A 381 17.78 -18.12 19.94
C ASP A 381 16.65 -18.66 19.04
N LEU A 382 16.85 -18.71 17.71
CA LEU A 382 15.81 -19.13 16.77
C LEU A 382 15.41 -20.60 16.96
N GLU A 383 16.37 -21.50 17.16
CA GLU A 383 16.08 -22.93 17.31
C GLU A 383 15.21 -23.22 18.53
N GLU A 384 15.60 -22.68 19.70
CA GLU A 384 14.82 -22.80 20.93
C GLU A 384 13.40 -22.23 20.76
N THR A 385 13.29 -21.08 20.10
CA THR A 385 12.01 -20.41 19.82
C THR A 385 11.10 -21.30 18.95
N ILE A 386 11.59 -21.79 17.82
CA ILE A 386 10.78 -22.62 16.90
C ILE A 386 10.40 -23.95 17.56
N LEU A 387 11.32 -24.61 18.26
CA LEU A 387 11.02 -25.87 18.94
C LEU A 387 9.99 -25.67 20.07
N SER A 388 10.04 -24.55 20.80
CA SER A 388 9.02 -24.22 21.79
C SER A 388 7.65 -23.97 21.17
N LEU A 389 7.57 -23.35 20.00
CA LEU A 389 6.29 -23.09 19.32
C LEU A 389 5.70 -24.38 18.73
N LEU A 390 6.55 -25.24 18.18
CA LEU A 390 6.14 -26.57 17.70
C LEU A 390 5.64 -27.47 18.83
N ALA A 391 6.27 -27.39 20.01
CA ALA A 391 5.87 -28.18 21.18
C ALA A 391 4.54 -27.71 21.79
N ASP A 392 4.18 -26.43 21.62
CA ASP A 392 2.95 -25.85 22.14
C ASP A 392 2.22 -25.02 21.08
N PRO A 393 1.38 -25.67 20.25
CA PRO A 393 0.65 -24.99 19.18
C PRO A 393 -0.30 -23.90 19.68
N THR A 394 -0.65 -23.86 20.97
CA THR A 394 -1.50 -22.79 21.51
C THR A 394 -0.80 -21.45 21.56
N LYS A 395 0.55 -21.43 21.60
CA LYS A 395 1.36 -20.21 21.47
C LYS A 395 1.48 -19.70 20.04
N ALA A 396 1.15 -20.55 19.06
CA ALA A 396 1.23 -20.24 17.64
C ALA A 396 -0.12 -19.81 17.04
N ARG A 397 -1.19 -19.83 17.83
CA ARG A 397 -2.54 -19.35 17.50
C ARG A 397 -2.78 -18.01 18.18
#